data_AF-X1LZY4-F1
#
_entry.id   AF-X1LZY4-F1
#
_cell.length_a   1.000
_cell.length_b   1.000
_cell.length_c   1.000
_cell.angle_alpha   90.00
_cell.angle_beta   90.00
_cell.angle_gamma   90.00
#
_symmetry.space_group_name_H-M   'P 1'
#
loop_
_entity.id
_entity.type
_entity.pdbx_description
1 polymer ?
#
loop_
_entity_poly.entity_id
_entity_poly.type
_entity_poly.pdbx_seq_one_letter_code
_entity_poly.pdbx_strand_id
1 'polypeptide(L)'
;GTKKWAKEFEGTGVGVPSIADDGTIYVMVYKEEHSEKCGWWYHCLHAVDSNNPKEEKWQSCSAFYGGVPVISSAGNVYILRTYASFDVWKTQIYGFDPQRDSWSSESYGTIGHLILDKEKTIYALFDNNVGAFDQQLKLKWSVSLNDREGPLSLGGDGALFVPGEKKLYMIRPR
;
A
#
# COMPACT_ATOMS: atom_id res chain seq x y z
N GLY A 1 17.78 -16.82 15.77
CA GLY A 1 16.37 -16.47 16.02
C GLY A 1 15.57 -17.75 16.21
N THR A 2 14.51 -17.71 17.01
CA THR A 2 13.57 -18.83 17.21
C THR A 2 12.19 -18.44 16.69
N LYS A 3 11.45 -19.39 16.11
CA LYS A 3 10.09 -19.17 15.61
C LYS A 3 9.13 -18.95 16.78
N LYS A 4 8.45 -17.78 16.84
CA LYS A 4 7.39 -17.51 17.83
C LYS A 4 6.07 -18.15 17.41
N TRP A 5 5.65 -17.96 16.16
CA TRP A 5 4.42 -18.53 15.58
C TRP A 5 4.48 -18.53 14.05
N ALA A 6 3.50 -19.15 13.40
CA ALA A 6 3.20 -19.01 11.97
C ALA A 6 1.67 -18.99 11.81
N LYS A 7 1.15 -18.13 10.92
CA LYS A 7 -0.26 -18.11 10.48
C LYS A 7 -0.29 -18.59 9.04
N GLU A 8 -1.22 -19.49 8.73
CA GLU A 8 -1.50 -19.96 7.38
C GLU A 8 -2.71 -19.18 6.84
N PHE A 9 -2.67 -18.86 5.55
CA PHE A 9 -3.74 -18.18 4.83
C PHE A 9 -4.17 -19.05 3.65
N GLU A 10 -5.41 -18.90 3.19
CA GLU A 10 -5.98 -19.74 2.13
C GLU A 10 -5.56 -19.28 0.71
N GLY A 11 -4.87 -18.13 0.61
CA GLY A 11 -4.38 -17.59 -0.66
C GLY A 11 -3.14 -18.30 -1.22
N THR A 12 -2.83 -18.01 -2.48
CA THR A 12 -1.65 -18.56 -3.18
C THR A 12 -0.33 -17.88 -2.81
N GLY A 13 -0.37 -16.80 -2.05
CA GLY A 13 0.82 -16.07 -1.62
C GLY A 13 0.53 -15.00 -0.58
N VAL A 14 1.56 -14.63 0.16
CA VAL A 14 1.52 -13.61 1.21
C VAL A 14 2.54 -12.53 0.86
N GLY A 15 2.07 -11.28 0.82
CA GLY A 15 2.87 -10.10 0.53
C GLY A 15 3.74 -9.67 1.71
N VAL A 16 4.52 -8.61 1.49
CA VAL A 16 5.31 -8.00 2.57
C VAL A 16 4.36 -7.36 3.58
N PRO A 17 4.49 -7.67 4.88
CA PRO A 17 3.64 -7.09 5.91
C PRO A 17 4.13 -5.71 6.35
N SER A 18 3.23 -4.95 6.97
CA SER A 18 3.53 -3.75 7.73
C SER A 18 2.98 -3.88 9.15
N ILE A 19 3.61 -3.21 10.11
CA ILE A 19 3.27 -3.32 11.52
C ILE A 19 2.89 -1.93 12.04
N ALA A 20 1.71 -1.84 12.66
CA ALA A 20 1.23 -0.63 13.32
C ALA A 20 1.83 -0.49 14.73
N ASP A 21 1.74 0.71 15.30
CA ASP A 21 2.22 1.00 16.66
C ASP A 21 1.52 0.14 17.75
N ASP A 22 0.28 -0.27 17.51
CA ASP A 22 -0.47 -1.17 18.41
C ASP A 22 -0.07 -2.65 18.28
N GLY A 23 0.90 -2.96 17.41
CA GLY A 23 1.37 -4.32 17.15
C GLY A 23 0.50 -5.11 16.17
N THR A 24 -0.51 -4.48 15.54
CA THR A 24 -1.27 -5.11 14.44
C THR A 24 -0.39 -5.28 13.22
N ILE A 25 -0.40 -6.48 12.65
CA ILE A 25 0.29 -6.80 11.41
C ILE A 25 -0.72 -6.73 10.28
N TYR A 26 -0.47 -5.85 9.32
CA TYR A 26 -1.23 -5.74 8.09
C TYR A 26 -0.50 -6.45 6.97
N VAL A 27 -1.18 -7.36 6.27
CA VAL A 27 -0.55 -8.15 5.22
C VAL A 27 -1.51 -8.37 4.07
N MET A 28 -0.98 -8.27 2.86
CA MET A 28 -1.71 -8.63 1.65
C MET A 28 -1.62 -10.12 1.42
N VAL A 29 -2.75 -10.78 1.15
CA VAL A 29 -2.82 -12.17 0.75
C VAL A 29 -3.43 -12.24 -0.65
N TYR A 30 -2.81 -13.02 -1.52
CA TYR A 30 -3.08 -13.00 -2.95
C TYR A 30 -3.86 -14.23 -3.41
N LYS A 31 -4.91 -13.99 -4.21
CA LYS A 31 -5.75 -15.00 -4.83
C LYS A 31 -6.45 -15.90 -3.80
N GLU A 32 -7.10 -15.28 -2.83
CA GLU A 32 -8.02 -15.99 -1.94
C GLU A 32 -9.34 -16.28 -2.65
N GLU A 33 -9.88 -17.47 -2.36
CA GLU A 33 -11.18 -17.90 -2.85
C GLU A 33 -12.27 -17.28 -1.98
N HIS A 34 -13.09 -16.42 -2.56
CA HIS A 34 -14.28 -15.90 -1.92
C HIS A 34 -15.52 -16.42 -2.65
N SER A 35 -16.41 -17.04 -1.88
CA SER A 35 -17.60 -17.78 -2.37
C SER A 35 -18.65 -16.93 -3.07
N GLU A 36 -18.48 -15.60 -3.14
CA GLU A 36 -19.46 -14.69 -3.71
C GLU A 36 -19.01 -14.15 -5.09
N LYS A 37 -19.51 -14.84 -6.12
CA LYS A 37 -20.13 -14.28 -7.33
C LYS A 37 -19.31 -13.76 -8.50
N CYS A 38 -17.99 -13.92 -8.57
CA CYS A 38 -17.31 -13.82 -9.88
C CYS A 38 -16.04 -14.69 -9.85
N GLY A 39 -15.76 -15.42 -10.94
CA GLY A 39 -14.56 -16.27 -11.10
C GLY A 39 -13.23 -15.50 -11.20
N TRP A 40 -13.08 -14.43 -10.43
CA TRP A 40 -11.85 -13.65 -10.28
C TRP A 40 -11.24 -13.93 -8.91
N TRP A 41 -9.92 -14.01 -8.90
CA TRP A 41 -9.13 -14.12 -7.68
C TRP A 41 -9.18 -12.82 -6.89
N TYR A 42 -9.43 -12.87 -5.58
CA TYR A 42 -9.40 -11.69 -4.71
C TYR A 42 -8.05 -11.54 -4.04
N HIS A 43 -7.63 -10.31 -3.85
CA HIS A 43 -6.51 -9.97 -3.00
C HIS A 43 -7.08 -9.34 -1.73
N CYS A 44 -6.71 -9.86 -0.57
CA CYS A 44 -7.26 -9.42 0.71
C CYS A 44 -6.19 -8.77 1.56
N LEU A 45 -6.55 -7.66 2.19
CA LEU A 45 -5.81 -7.03 3.27
C LEU A 45 -6.28 -7.65 4.57
N HIS A 46 -5.37 -8.31 5.27
CA HIS A 46 -5.58 -8.95 6.56
C HIS A 46 -4.98 -8.10 7.67
N ALA A 47 -5.70 -7.97 8.78
CA ALA A 47 -5.23 -7.35 10.01
C ALA A 47 -5.11 -8.41 11.11
N VAL A 48 -3.88 -8.71 11.52
CA VAL A 48 -3.55 -9.81 12.42
C VAL A 48 -3.03 -9.27 13.75
N ASP A 49 -3.57 -9.75 14.86
CA ASP A 49 -3.02 -9.49 16.19
C ASP A 49 -1.74 -10.32 16.38
N SER A 50 -0.60 -9.65 16.61
CA SER A 50 0.68 -10.32 16.82
C SER A 50 0.77 -11.15 18.12
N ASN A 51 -0.15 -10.91 19.07
CA ASN A 51 -0.30 -11.67 20.31
C ASN A 51 -1.34 -12.81 20.18
N ASN A 52 -2.33 -12.66 19.31
CA ASN A 52 -3.30 -13.70 18.97
C ASN A 52 -3.43 -13.91 17.45
N PRO A 53 -2.40 -14.49 16.80
CA PRO A 53 -2.37 -14.60 15.34
C PRO A 53 -3.40 -15.58 14.76
N LYS A 54 -4.12 -16.33 15.60
CA LYS A 54 -5.17 -17.24 15.15
C LYS A 54 -6.48 -16.52 14.82
N GLU A 55 -6.67 -15.32 15.36
CA GLU A 55 -7.86 -14.51 15.14
C GLU A 55 -7.55 -13.34 14.22
N GLU A 56 -8.45 -13.10 13.28
CA GLU A 56 -8.43 -11.95 12.38
C GLU A 56 -9.02 -10.73 13.13
N LYS A 57 -8.31 -9.61 13.22
CA LYS A 57 -8.93 -8.36 13.69
C LYS A 57 -9.97 -7.89 12.69
N TRP A 58 -9.60 -7.94 11.40
CA TRP A 58 -10.48 -7.72 10.25
C TRP A 58 -9.81 -8.03 8.93
N GLN A 59 -10.63 -8.12 7.89
CA GLN A 59 -10.24 -8.39 6.52
C GLN A 59 -11.00 -7.48 5.55
N SER A 60 -10.35 -7.07 4.47
CA SER A 60 -11.00 -6.40 3.33
C SER A 60 -10.45 -6.96 2.03
N CYS A 61 -11.33 -7.30 1.09
CA CYS A 61 -10.96 -7.94 -0.16
C CYS A 61 -11.39 -7.11 -1.37
N SER A 62 -10.53 -7.09 -2.38
CA SER A 62 -10.86 -6.56 -3.71
C SER A 62 -10.10 -7.35 -4.76
N ALA A 63 -10.63 -7.38 -5.99
CA ALA A 63 -10.05 -8.17 -7.07
C ALA A 63 -8.56 -7.85 -7.36
N PHE A 64 -8.09 -6.66 -6.94
CA PHE A 64 -6.79 -6.13 -7.37
C PHE A 64 -6.15 -5.19 -6.34
N TYR A 65 -6.26 -5.52 -5.04
CA TYR A 65 -5.40 -4.88 -4.06
C TYR A 65 -3.93 -5.26 -4.26
N GLY A 66 -3.01 -4.37 -3.92
CA GLY A 66 -1.59 -4.60 -4.10
C GLY A 66 -0.72 -3.64 -3.30
N GLY A 67 0.59 -3.80 -3.48
CA GLY A 67 1.60 -3.06 -2.73
C GLY A 67 1.76 -3.52 -1.28
N VAL A 68 2.74 -2.92 -0.61
CA VAL A 68 2.95 -3.06 0.83
C VAL A 68 2.01 -2.08 1.55
N PRO A 69 1.21 -2.50 2.54
CA PRO A 69 0.36 -1.57 3.28
C PRO A 69 1.20 -0.49 3.97
N VAL A 70 0.72 0.75 3.98
CA VAL A 70 1.38 1.86 4.69
C VAL A 70 0.45 2.34 5.78
N ILE A 71 0.98 2.48 6.99
CA ILE A 71 0.17 2.72 8.19
C ILE A 71 0.58 4.07 8.79
N SER A 72 -0.41 4.91 9.07
CA SER A 72 -0.18 6.16 9.79
C SER A 72 -0.24 5.96 11.30
N SER A 73 0.36 6.89 12.05
CA SER A 73 0.27 6.92 13.52
C SER A 73 -1.16 7.10 14.05
N ALA A 74 -2.12 7.50 13.21
CA ALA A 74 -3.53 7.53 13.54
C ALA A 74 -4.23 6.16 13.33
N GLY A 75 -3.52 5.15 12.84
CA GLY A 75 -4.05 3.83 12.51
C GLY A 75 -4.69 3.72 11.13
N ASN A 76 -4.71 4.79 10.32
CA ASN A 76 -5.16 4.69 8.93
C ASN A 76 -4.21 3.79 8.14
N VAL A 77 -4.76 2.94 7.28
CA VAL A 77 -4.04 2.01 6.42
C VAL A 77 -4.24 2.39 4.97
N TYR A 78 -3.15 2.48 4.22
CA TYR A 78 -3.15 2.83 2.80
C TYR A 78 -2.56 1.70 1.98
N ILE A 79 -3.24 1.31 0.92
CA ILE A 79 -2.82 0.26 -0.02
C ILE A 79 -3.00 0.75 -1.47
N LEU A 80 -2.47 -0.02 -2.41
CA LEU A 80 -2.76 0.19 -3.82
C LEU A 80 -3.96 -0.64 -4.23
N ARG A 81 -4.81 -0.06 -5.08
CA ARG A 81 -5.91 -0.77 -5.73
C ARG A 81 -5.84 -0.51 -7.22
N THR A 82 -5.57 -1.57 -7.97
CA THR A 82 -5.58 -1.53 -9.44
C THR A 82 -6.96 -1.96 -9.94
N TYR A 83 -7.40 -1.53 -11.11
CA TYR A 83 -8.63 -2.04 -11.74
C TYR A 83 -8.60 -1.71 -13.23
N ALA A 84 -9.30 -2.52 -14.04
CA ALA A 84 -9.47 -2.25 -15.46
C ALA A 84 -10.70 -1.35 -15.68
N SER A 85 -10.55 -0.33 -16.51
CA SER A 85 -11.64 0.56 -16.97
C SER A 85 -11.45 0.79 -18.46
N PHE A 86 -12.36 0.25 -19.28
CA PHE A 86 -12.32 0.35 -20.76
C PHE A 86 -10.94 -0.03 -21.34
N ASP A 87 -10.43 -1.20 -20.96
CA ASP A 87 -9.12 -1.75 -21.38
C ASP A 87 -7.88 -0.95 -20.92
N VAL A 88 -8.06 0.02 -20.02
CA VAL A 88 -6.96 0.74 -19.37
C VAL A 88 -6.84 0.30 -17.93
N TRP A 89 -5.66 -0.18 -17.54
CA TRP A 89 -5.32 -0.44 -16.15
C TRP A 89 -5.11 0.88 -15.40
N LYS A 90 -5.89 1.06 -14.34
CA LYS A 90 -5.90 2.23 -13.47
C LYS A 90 -5.50 1.80 -12.07
N THR A 91 -4.70 2.61 -11.37
CA THR A 91 -4.37 2.36 -9.97
C THR A 91 -4.70 3.59 -9.14
N GLN A 92 -5.29 3.34 -7.98
CA GLN A 92 -5.62 4.33 -6.96
C GLN A 92 -4.88 3.99 -5.67
N ILE A 93 -4.67 4.99 -4.84
CA ILE A 93 -4.41 4.80 -3.42
C ILE A 93 -5.78 4.56 -2.76
N TYR A 94 -5.85 3.53 -1.93
CA TYR A 94 -7.06 3.18 -1.19
C TYR A 94 -6.74 3.26 0.31
N GLY A 95 -7.57 3.98 1.07
CA GLY A 95 -7.40 4.22 2.49
C GLY A 95 -8.49 3.55 3.32
N PHE A 96 -8.14 3.12 4.51
CA PHE A 96 -9.04 2.67 5.57
C PHE A 96 -8.71 3.41 6.86
N ASP A 97 -9.73 3.84 7.60
CA ASP A 97 -9.54 4.36 8.95
C ASP A 97 -9.64 3.23 9.99
N PRO A 98 -9.37 3.50 11.29
CA PRO A 98 -9.53 2.50 12.34
C PRO A 98 -10.97 1.98 12.52
N GLN A 99 -11.98 2.76 12.11
CA GLN A 99 -13.40 2.37 12.11
C GLN A 99 -13.77 1.50 10.89
N ARG A 100 -12.84 1.36 9.93
CA ARG A 100 -12.94 0.62 8.66
C ARG A 100 -13.76 1.34 7.58
N ASP A 101 -14.03 2.64 7.77
CA ASP A 101 -14.51 3.46 6.66
C ASP A 101 -13.38 3.61 5.63
N SER A 102 -13.75 3.66 4.36
CA SER A 102 -12.79 3.64 3.25
C SER A 102 -12.96 4.81 2.29
N TRP A 103 -11.85 5.22 1.69
CA TRP A 103 -11.80 6.28 0.67
C TRP A 103 -10.71 5.97 -0.35
N SER A 104 -10.73 6.68 -1.48
CA SER A 104 -9.77 6.47 -2.56
C SER A 104 -9.33 7.77 -3.20
N SER A 105 -8.11 7.79 -3.71
CA SER A 105 -7.61 8.85 -4.57
C SER A 105 -8.29 8.83 -5.95
N GLU A 106 -8.05 9.86 -6.76
CA GLU A 106 -8.20 9.74 -8.21
C GLU A 106 -7.23 8.67 -8.76
N SER A 107 -7.44 8.22 -10.00
CA SER A 107 -6.55 7.23 -10.63
C SER A 107 -5.30 7.90 -11.21
N TYR A 108 -4.11 7.38 -10.89
CA TYR A 108 -2.82 7.95 -11.29
C TYR A 108 -1.97 6.98 -12.13
N GLY A 109 -2.58 6.26 -13.07
CA GLY A 109 -1.87 5.28 -13.90
C GLY A 109 -1.36 4.09 -13.08
N THR A 110 -0.14 3.62 -13.36
CA THR A 110 0.44 2.47 -12.66
C THR A 110 1.20 2.93 -11.42
N ILE A 111 0.57 2.80 -10.25
CA ILE A 111 1.22 3.07 -8.96
C ILE A 111 2.00 1.82 -8.53
N GLY A 112 3.26 2.01 -8.13
CA GLY A 112 4.15 0.90 -7.78
C GLY A 112 4.52 0.82 -6.29
N HIS A 113 4.58 1.97 -5.60
CA HIS A 113 5.06 2.01 -4.22
C HIS A 113 4.47 3.19 -3.45
N LEU A 114 4.24 2.98 -2.16
CA LEU A 114 3.82 4.01 -1.20
C LEU A 114 4.83 4.10 -0.06
N ILE A 115 5.03 5.30 0.47
CA ILE A 115 5.73 5.52 1.74
C ILE A 115 5.07 6.70 2.45
N LEU A 116 5.04 6.67 3.78
CA LEU A 116 4.46 7.73 4.60
C LEU A 116 5.56 8.37 5.45
N ASP A 117 5.63 9.70 5.45
CA ASP A 117 6.52 10.42 6.36
C ASP A 117 5.89 10.67 7.74
N LYS A 118 6.73 11.16 8.66
CA LYS A 118 6.31 11.55 10.02
C LYS A 118 5.33 12.72 10.02
N GLU A 119 5.36 13.57 9.00
CA GLU A 119 4.41 14.66 8.77
C GLU A 119 3.07 14.18 8.17
N LYS A 120 2.88 12.87 8.01
CA LYS A 120 1.66 12.23 7.50
C LYS A 120 1.38 12.52 6.02
N THR A 121 2.41 12.89 5.25
CA THR A 121 2.35 12.97 3.80
C THR A 121 2.64 11.59 3.21
N ILE A 122 1.76 11.14 2.32
CA ILE A 122 1.91 9.90 1.58
C ILE A 122 2.65 10.22 0.29
N TYR A 123 3.79 9.60 0.05
CA TYR A 123 4.47 9.66 -1.22
C TYR A 123 4.18 8.40 -2.02
N ALA A 124 3.78 8.60 -3.27
CA ALA A 124 3.52 7.51 -4.19
C ALA A 124 4.36 7.65 -5.45
N LEU A 125 4.79 6.51 -5.97
CA LEU A 125 5.47 6.41 -7.25
C LEU A 125 4.50 5.88 -8.29
N PHE A 126 4.22 6.66 -9.34
CA PHE A 126 3.20 6.34 -10.32
C PHE A 126 3.55 6.81 -11.74
N ASP A 127 3.33 5.96 -12.73
CA ASP A 127 3.82 6.12 -14.11
C ASP A 127 5.31 6.47 -14.20
N ASN A 128 5.68 7.74 -14.35
CA ASN A 128 7.07 8.23 -14.29
C ASN A 128 7.22 9.39 -13.29
N ASN A 129 6.27 9.50 -12.37
CA ASN A 129 6.16 10.59 -11.41
C ASN A 129 6.31 10.09 -9.99
N VAL A 130 6.82 10.98 -9.14
CA VAL A 130 6.66 10.91 -7.69
C VAL A 130 5.67 11.99 -7.32
N GLY A 131 4.67 11.65 -6.52
CA GLY A 131 3.75 12.63 -5.97
C GLY A 131 3.58 12.51 -4.47
N ALA A 132 3.20 13.62 -3.86
CA ALA A 132 2.85 13.73 -2.46
C ALA A 132 1.34 13.90 -2.32
N PHE A 133 0.75 13.20 -1.37
CA PHE A 133 -0.67 13.20 -1.08
C PHE A 133 -0.87 13.51 0.40
N ASP A 134 -1.96 14.20 0.72
CA ASP A 134 -2.43 14.27 2.10
C ASP A 134 -3.13 12.96 2.52
N GLN A 135 -3.53 12.88 3.79
CA GLN A 135 -4.21 11.70 4.32
C GLN A 135 -5.62 11.48 3.75
N GLN A 136 -6.20 12.51 3.13
CA GLN A 136 -7.44 12.47 2.37
C GLN A 136 -7.20 12.06 0.90
N LEU A 137 -5.97 11.69 0.57
CA LEU A 137 -5.53 11.21 -0.74
C LEU A 137 -5.64 12.25 -1.86
N LYS A 138 -5.59 13.54 -1.51
CA LYS A 138 -5.48 14.64 -2.47
C LYS A 138 -4.01 14.90 -2.82
N LEU A 139 -3.72 14.97 -4.11
CA LEU A 139 -2.38 15.31 -4.61
C LEU A 139 -1.99 16.74 -4.22
N LYS A 140 -0.86 16.88 -3.52
CA LYS A 140 -0.25 18.15 -3.12
C LYS A 140 0.73 18.66 -4.19
N TRP A 141 1.59 17.78 -4.69
CA TRP A 141 2.54 18.07 -5.75
C TRP A 141 2.97 16.78 -6.46
N SER A 142 3.51 16.91 -7.68
CA SER A 142 4.17 15.82 -8.40
C SER A 142 5.42 16.31 -9.13
N VAL A 143 6.38 15.39 -9.36
CA VAL A 143 7.60 15.62 -10.13
C VAL A 143 7.82 14.44 -11.07
N SER A 144 8.08 14.72 -12.35
CA SER A 144 8.44 13.69 -13.33
C SER A 144 9.93 13.38 -13.27
N LEU A 145 10.28 12.09 -13.28
CA LEU A 145 11.66 11.60 -13.28
C LEU A 145 12.09 11.01 -14.62
N ASN A 146 11.16 10.82 -15.58
CA ASN A 146 11.36 10.32 -16.95
C ASN A 146 12.12 8.98 -17.11
N ASP A 147 12.56 8.36 -16.01
CA ASP A 147 13.28 7.09 -15.95
C ASP A 147 13.24 6.64 -14.48
N ARG A 148 12.42 5.63 -14.16
CA ARG A 148 12.26 5.10 -12.80
C ARG A 148 12.37 3.58 -12.76
N GLU A 149 13.06 3.06 -11.75
CA GLU A 149 13.16 1.63 -11.47
C GLU A 149 13.21 1.40 -9.95
N GLY A 150 12.09 0.98 -9.36
CA GLY A 150 12.08 0.43 -8.00
C GLY A 150 11.37 1.25 -6.91
N PRO A 151 11.52 0.82 -5.64
CA PRO A 151 10.78 1.37 -4.51
C PRO A 151 11.31 2.73 -4.03
N LEU A 152 10.43 3.52 -3.42
CA LEU A 152 10.80 4.78 -2.75
C LEU A 152 11.52 4.49 -1.42
N SER A 153 12.45 5.35 -1.03
CA SER A 153 13.03 5.38 0.32
C SER A 153 12.96 6.79 0.90
N LEU A 154 12.78 6.90 2.21
CA LEU A 154 12.68 8.18 2.93
C LEU A 154 13.86 8.33 3.89
N GLY A 155 14.61 9.43 3.75
CA GLY A 155 15.64 9.84 4.70
C GLY A 155 15.02 10.38 6.00
N GLY A 156 15.77 10.33 7.11
CA GLY A 156 15.30 10.86 8.40
C GLY A 156 15.05 12.39 8.39
N ASP A 157 15.63 13.08 7.40
CA ASP A 157 15.43 14.51 7.12
C ASP A 157 14.22 14.79 6.21
N GLY A 158 13.48 13.76 5.79
CA GLY A 158 12.34 13.87 4.88
C GLY A 158 12.70 13.87 3.39
N ALA A 159 13.98 13.72 3.03
CA ALA A 159 14.37 13.58 1.63
C ALA A 159 13.89 12.24 1.05
N LEU A 160 13.32 12.27 -0.16
CA LEU A 160 12.94 11.07 -0.88
C LEU A 160 14.07 10.63 -1.80
N PHE A 161 14.40 9.35 -1.77
CA PHE A 161 15.37 8.71 -2.65
C PHE A 161 14.63 7.79 -3.60
N VAL A 162 14.82 8.02 -4.89
CA VAL A 162 14.09 7.31 -5.96
C VAL A 162 15.08 6.73 -6.96
N PRO A 163 15.20 5.40 -7.03
CA PRO A 163 16.02 4.76 -8.05
C PRO A 163 15.37 4.90 -9.44
N GLY A 164 16.17 5.30 -10.42
CA GLY A 164 15.92 5.18 -11.85
C GLY A 164 16.86 4.15 -12.48
N GLU A 165 16.72 3.88 -13.77
CA GLU A 165 17.49 2.83 -14.48
C GLU A 165 19.01 3.02 -14.31
N LYS A 166 19.48 4.28 -14.40
CA LYS A 166 20.92 4.62 -14.28
C LYS A 166 21.22 5.74 -13.30
N LYS A 167 20.23 6.19 -12.52
CA LYS A 167 20.32 7.38 -11.67
C LYS A 167 19.67 7.13 -10.31
N LEU A 168 20.15 7.81 -9.28
CA LEU A 168 19.45 7.95 -8.01
C LEU A 168 19.00 9.40 -7.87
N TYR A 169 17.70 9.63 -7.79
CA TYR A 169 17.14 10.96 -7.56
C TYR A 169 16.99 11.20 -6.07
N MET A 170 17.38 12.39 -5.61
CA MET A 170 16.98 12.91 -4.30
C MET A 170 15.97 14.04 -4.53
N ILE A 171 14.79 13.92 -3.92
CA ILE A 171 13.74 14.93 -3.98
C ILE A 171 13.53 15.48 -2.57
N ARG A 172 13.60 16.80 -2.42
CA ARG A 172 13.19 17.48 -1.19
C ARG A 172 11.74 17.93 -1.33
N PRO A 173 10.81 17.37 -0.54
CA PRO A 173 9.46 17.90 -0.45
C PRO A 173 9.53 19.39 -0.07
N ARG A 174 8.76 20.22 -0.76
CA ARG A 174 8.61 21.65 -0.42
C ARG A 174 7.44 21.86 0.53
#